data_AF-A0A2D8AZM0-F1
#
_entry.id   AF-A0A2D8AZM0-F1
#
_cell.length_a   1.000
_cell.length_b   1.000
_cell.length_c   1.000
_cell.angle_alpha   90.00
_cell.angle_beta   90.00
_cell.angle_gamma   90.00
#
_symmetry.space_group_name_H-M   'P 1'
#
loop_
_entity.id
_entity.type
_entity.pdbx_description
1 polymer ?
#
loop_
_entity_poly.entity_id
_entity_poly.type
_entity_poly.pdbx_seq_one_letter_code
_entity_poly.pdbx_strand_id
1 'polypeptide(L)'
;MTGLSASRTCVRNAGGPRVARRQRRQRARLRERHPEEHERPRLSRRKRFMKRAPVALAAMSVAAGSLGAYSPSQDDVRGWSYETNLKTNPNFTRMNARLLTTSERMRNALAQEEGMRLTVYRDVAGYPTVGIGHLVRPEDGLRVGDRITREQAMAFLKADLETAEKSVVAVVGDLKLYQHEFDALVDLAYNVGEGTLSPEESPDLNRAIANADYDGIAAELKYRFAGGEVAGGLVHRSKRRTQIFLEANYADVRPG
;
A
#
# COMPACT_ATOMS: atom_id res chain seq x y z
N MET A 1 44.57 -26.14 -36.69
CA MET A 1 44.08 -24.76 -36.41
C MET A 1 42.71 -24.67 -37.05
N THR A 2 41.59 -24.42 -36.38
CA THR A 2 41.31 -23.78 -35.10
C THR A 2 39.87 -24.19 -34.76
N GLY A 3 39.62 -24.67 -33.55
CA GLY A 3 38.27 -24.94 -33.06
C GLY A 3 37.58 -23.65 -32.63
N LEU A 4 36.25 -23.58 -32.77
CA LEU A 4 35.43 -22.54 -32.18
C LEU A 4 34.21 -23.16 -31.49
N SER A 5 34.27 -23.03 -30.17
CA SER A 5 33.32 -23.46 -29.15
C SER A 5 32.03 -22.65 -29.23
N ALA A 6 30.89 -23.30 -29.40
CA ALA A 6 29.57 -22.70 -29.20
C ALA A 6 29.18 -22.78 -27.71
N SER A 7 29.54 -21.75 -26.93
CA SER A 7 29.08 -21.60 -25.55
C SER A 7 27.61 -21.17 -25.54
N ARG A 8 26.74 -22.06 -25.06
CA ARG A 8 25.34 -21.77 -24.69
C ARG A 8 25.31 -20.74 -23.55
N THR A 9 24.95 -19.51 -23.85
CA THR A 9 24.58 -18.53 -22.81
C THR A 9 23.12 -18.75 -22.42
N CYS A 10 22.92 -19.54 -21.37
CA CYS A 10 21.64 -19.67 -20.68
C CYS A 10 21.36 -18.35 -19.95
N VAL A 11 20.58 -17.45 -20.57
CA VAL A 11 20.07 -16.24 -19.91
C VAL A 11 19.02 -16.70 -18.90
N ARG A 12 19.39 -16.68 -17.62
CA ARG A 12 18.49 -17.02 -16.52
C ARG A 12 17.38 -15.99 -16.44
N ASN A 13 16.17 -16.41 -16.79
CA ASN A 13 14.94 -15.66 -16.59
C ASN A 13 14.80 -15.23 -15.12
N ALA A 14 14.88 -13.93 -14.85
CA ALA A 14 14.71 -13.34 -13.52
C ALA A 14 13.36 -12.59 -13.38
N GLY A 15 12.34 -12.99 -14.14
CA GLY A 15 10.99 -12.44 -14.09
C GLY A 15 10.12 -13.12 -13.03
N GLY A 16 10.21 -12.68 -11.77
CA GLY A 16 9.29 -13.11 -10.70
C GLY A 16 8.28 -12.01 -10.34
N PRO A 17 7.04 -12.35 -9.93
CA PRO A 17 5.96 -11.39 -9.63
C PRO A 17 6.30 -10.39 -8.52
N ARG A 18 5.75 -9.17 -8.63
CA ARG A 18 6.19 -7.90 -7.98
C ARG A 18 6.36 -7.89 -6.46
N VAL A 19 5.63 -8.72 -5.72
CA VAL A 19 5.86 -8.92 -4.27
C VAL A 19 7.31 -9.33 -4.01
N ALA A 20 7.91 -10.09 -4.94
CA ALA A 20 9.30 -10.50 -4.88
C ALA A 20 10.33 -9.37 -5.08
N ARG A 21 9.98 -8.22 -5.70
CA ARG A 21 10.92 -7.09 -5.90
C ARG A 21 10.97 -6.14 -4.68
N ARG A 22 9.82 -5.79 -4.11
CA ARG A 22 9.73 -5.00 -2.86
C ARG A 22 10.39 -5.73 -1.69
N GLN A 23 10.07 -7.02 -1.57
CA GLN A 23 10.71 -7.85 -0.57
C GLN A 23 12.21 -7.99 -0.83
N ARG A 24 12.73 -8.00 -2.08
CA ARG A 24 14.19 -8.04 -2.35
C ARG A 24 14.97 -6.88 -1.74
N ARG A 25 14.45 -5.65 -1.72
CA ARG A 25 15.14 -4.48 -1.11
C ARG A 25 15.11 -4.54 0.42
N GLN A 26 13.97 -4.88 1.03
CA GLN A 26 13.90 -5.15 2.48
C GLN A 26 14.74 -6.39 2.87
N ARG A 27 14.79 -7.42 2.03
CA ARG A 27 15.61 -8.64 2.18
C ARG A 27 17.11 -8.36 2.07
N ALA A 28 17.54 -7.45 1.20
CA ALA A 28 18.95 -7.03 1.13
C ALA A 28 19.37 -6.36 2.45
N ARG A 29 18.54 -5.42 2.95
CA ARG A 29 18.77 -4.74 4.22
C ARG A 29 18.73 -5.67 5.46
N LEU A 30 17.91 -6.72 5.44
CA LEU A 30 17.90 -7.75 6.50
C LEU A 30 19.11 -8.69 6.42
N ARG A 31 19.55 -9.08 5.21
CA ARG A 31 20.75 -9.92 4.99
C ARG A 31 22.03 -9.22 5.43
N GLU A 32 22.12 -7.91 5.26
CA GLU A 32 23.23 -7.10 5.78
C GLU A 32 23.27 -7.06 7.33
N ARG A 33 22.14 -7.31 8.01
CA ARG A 33 22.06 -7.22 9.48
C ARG A 33 22.26 -8.56 10.20
N HIS A 34 21.91 -9.70 9.60
CA HIS A 34 21.96 -11.01 10.26
C HIS A 34 22.35 -12.17 9.32
N PRO A 35 23.66 -12.46 9.12
CA PRO A 35 24.14 -13.51 8.20
C PRO A 35 23.98 -14.97 8.70
N GLU A 36 23.74 -15.19 9.99
CA GLU A 36 23.95 -16.51 10.66
C GLU A 36 22.68 -17.38 10.85
N GLU A 37 21.46 -16.91 10.56
CA GLU A 37 20.23 -17.65 10.94
C GLU A 37 19.75 -18.73 9.94
N HIS A 38 20.51 -19.01 8.88
CA HIS A 38 19.97 -19.74 7.71
C HIS A 38 20.00 -21.28 7.77
N GLU A 39 20.46 -21.91 8.84
CA GLU A 39 20.56 -23.37 8.88
C GLU A 39 20.03 -23.96 10.19
N ARG A 40 18.75 -24.36 10.28
CA ARG A 40 18.30 -25.58 11.04
C ARG A 40 16.95 -26.17 10.54
N PRO A 41 16.76 -27.51 10.54
CA PRO A 41 15.58 -28.19 9.99
C PRO A 41 14.40 -28.35 10.97
N ARG A 42 13.22 -28.58 10.37
CA ARG A 42 11.88 -28.70 10.97
C ARG A 42 11.69 -29.95 11.85
N LEU A 43 10.95 -29.82 12.95
CA LEU A 43 10.36 -30.94 13.71
C LEU A 43 8.83 -30.83 13.80
N SER A 44 8.17 -31.99 13.76
CA SER A 44 6.75 -32.18 13.52
C SER A 44 5.90 -32.45 14.78
N ARG A 45 4.64 -31.97 14.73
CA ARG A 45 3.38 -32.47 15.35
C ARG A 45 3.31 -32.67 16.88
N ARG A 46 2.24 -32.09 17.48
CA ARG A 46 1.10 -32.86 18.06
C ARG A 46 -0.11 -31.96 18.38
N LYS A 47 -1.30 -32.53 18.16
CA LYS A 47 -2.65 -31.97 18.39
C LYS A 47 -3.01 -31.98 19.89
N ARG A 48 -3.83 -31.03 20.34
CA ARG A 48 -4.70 -31.23 21.51
C ARG A 48 -6.03 -30.49 21.35
N PHE A 49 -7.11 -31.24 21.55
CA PHE A 49 -8.53 -30.87 21.53
C PHE A 49 -8.99 -30.47 22.94
N MET A 50 -9.86 -29.47 23.08
CA MET A 50 -11.00 -29.35 24.04
C MET A 50 -11.97 -28.27 23.49
N LYS A 51 -13.18 -28.62 23.01
CA LYS A 51 -14.52 -28.76 23.65
C LYS A 51 -15.25 -27.43 24.00
N ARG A 52 -16.53 -27.42 23.59
CA ARG A 52 -17.59 -26.37 23.44
C ARG A 52 -18.14 -25.87 24.80
N ALA A 53 -19.00 -24.85 24.98
CA ALA A 53 -20.24 -24.44 24.27
C ALA A 53 -20.78 -23.03 24.77
N PRO A 54 -22.07 -22.62 24.61
CA PRO A 54 -22.50 -21.49 23.75
C PRO A 54 -23.27 -20.35 24.47
N VAL A 55 -23.51 -19.19 23.82
CA VAL A 55 -24.75 -18.39 23.97
C VAL A 55 -24.99 -17.60 22.67
N ALA A 56 -26.22 -17.68 22.14
CA ALA A 56 -26.71 -16.89 21.01
C ALA A 56 -28.14 -16.39 21.29
N LEU A 57 -28.55 -15.40 20.48
CA LEU A 57 -29.85 -14.69 20.34
C LEU A 57 -30.12 -13.58 21.37
N ALA A 58 -30.16 -12.28 21.01
CA ALA A 58 -30.91 -11.53 19.97
C ALA A 58 -32.34 -11.16 20.40
N ALA A 59 -32.62 -9.87 20.41
CA ALA A 59 -33.95 -9.30 20.20
C ALA A 59 -33.81 -8.07 19.30
N MET A 60 -34.38 -8.15 18.11
CA MET A 60 -34.60 -7.04 17.18
C MET A 60 -35.87 -6.29 17.60
N SER A 61 -35.89 -4.98 17.35
CA SER A 61 -37.13 -4.26 17.01
C SER A 61 -36.86 -3.31 15.86
N VAL A 62 -37.74 -3.40 14.86
CA VAL A 62 -37.73 -2.69 13.57
C VAL A 62 -38.57 -1.41 13.68
N ALA A 63 -38.08 -0.29 13.16
CA ALA A 63 -38.87 0.82 12.64
C ALA A 63 -38.00 1.54 11.59
N ALA A 64 -38.16 1.28 10.29
CA ALA A 64 -39.15 1.90 9.39
C ALA A 64 -38.99 3.43 9.28
N GLY A 65 -38.30 3.86 8.22
CA GLY A 65 -38.61 5.06 7.44
C GLY A 65 -38.50 6.44 8.11
N SER A 66 -37.45 7.18 7.78
CA SER A 66 -37.55 8.52 7.17
C SER A 66 -36.17 8.99 6.74
N LEU A 67 -36.07 9.56 5.54
CA LEU A 67 -34.90 10.31 5.09
C LEU A 67 -34.79 11.56 5.98
N GLY A 68 -34.17 11.41 7.15
CA GLY A 68 -33.86 12.51 8.04
C GLY A 68 -32.60 13.22 7.54
N ALA A 69 -32.77 14.36 6.88
CA ALA A 69 -31.70 15.33 6.75
C ALA A 69 -31.20 15.65 8.17
N TYR A 70 -29.93 15.36 8.43
CA TYR A 70 -29.28 15.74 9.69
C TYR A 70 -29.30 17.28 9.77
N SER A 71 -30.13 17.83 10.65
CA SER A 71 -30.11 19.24 11.01
C SER A 71 -29.43 19.35 12.38
N PRO A 72 -28.17 19.83 12.46
CA PRO A 72 -27.47 19.96 13.73
C PRO A 72 -28.15 20.99 14.65
N SER A 73 -28.08 20.75 15.96
CA SER A 73 -28.66 21.65 16.97
C SER A 73 -27.78 22.89 17.19
N GLN A 74 -28.36 24.02 17.58
CA GLN A 74 -27.63 25.31 17.67
C GLN A 74 -26.46 25.33 18.67
N ASP A 75 -26.41 24.41 19.64
CA ASP A 75 -25.28 24.28 20.57
C ASP A 75 -24.13 23.43 20.00
N ASP A 76 -24.39 22.57 19.01
CA ASP A 76 -23.36 21.80 18.28
C ASP A 76 -22.57 22.67 17.28
N VAL A 77 -23.09 23.85 16.95
CA VAL A 77 -22.53 24.77 15.94
C VAL A 77 -21.64 25.86 16.57
N ARG A 78 -21.57 25.96 17.90
CA ARG A 78 -20.67 26.92 18.58
C ARG A 78 -19.21 26.46 18.50
N GLY A 79 -18.57 26.80 17.38
CA GLY A 79 -17.14 26.58 17.11
C GLY A 79 -16.86 25.96 15.75
N TRP A 80 -17.89 25.47 15.07
CA TRP A 80 -17.79 24.88 13.73
C TRP A 80 -18.27 25.88 12.68
N SER A 81 -17.32 26.57 12.07
CA SER A 81 -17.58 27.25 10.80
C SER A 81 -17.38 26.23 9.68
N TYR A 82 -18.44 25.97 8.91
CA TYR A 82 -18.41 25.09 7.73
C TYR A 82 -17.32 25.55 6.74
N GLU A 83 -17.11 26.86 6.62
CA GLU A 83 -16.04 27.43 5.79
C GLU A 83 -14.64 27.09 6.33
N THR A 84 -14.46 27.09 7.66
CA THR A 84 -13.18 26.76 8.29
C THR A 84 -12.83 25.31 8.03
N ASN A 85 -13.80 24.40 8.18
CA ASN A 85 -13.61 22.98 7.87
C ASN A 85 -13.32 22.74 6.37
N LEU A 86 -13.92 23.47 5.44
CA LEU A 86 -13.60 23.32 4.00
C LEU A 86 -12.17 23.78 3.67
N LYS A 87 -11.72 24.89 4.28
CA LYS A 87 -10.38 25.46 4.07
C LYS A 87 -9.26 24.62 4.68
N THR A 88 -9.55 23.85 5.73
CA THR A 88 -8.57 22.99 6.41
C THR A 88 -8.74 21.50 6.12
N ASN A 89 -9.78 21.10 5.39
CA ASN A 89 -9.99 19.71 5.02
C ASN A 89 -9.25 19.38 3.72
N PRO A 90 -8.28 18.45 3.74
CA PRO A 90 -7.45 18.14 2.58
C PRO A 90 -8.22 17.43 1.46
N ASN A 91 -9.48 17.02 1.69
CA ASN A 91 -10.35 16.52 0.62
C ASN A 91 -10.94 17.64 -0.25
N PHE A 92 -10.95 18.89 0.24
CA PHE A 92 -11.55 20.05 -0.45
C PHE A 92 -10.58 21.21 -0.65
N THR A 93 -9.44 21.21 0.04
CA THR A 93 -8.37 22.20 -0.14
C THR A 93 -7.00 21.53 -0.28
N ARG A 94 -6.17 21.98 -1.23
CA ARG A 94 -4.78 21.50 -1.34
C ARG A 94 -3.95 22.02 -0.17
N MET A 95 -3.19 21.14 0.47
CA MET A 95 -2.36 21.44 1.65
C MET A 95 -0.92 20.97 1.43
N ASN A 96 0.02 21.50 2.22
CA ASN A 96 1.41 21.04 2.16
C ASN A 96 1.47 19.55 2.53
N ALA A 97 2.22 18.75 1.75
CA ALA A 97 2.28 17.31 1.93
C ALA A 97 2.78 16.87 3.32
N ARG A 98 3.56 17.72 4.02
CA ARG A 98 4.01 17.45 5.40
C ARG A 98 2.86 17.37 6.41
N LEU A 99 1.68 17.90 6.08
CA LEU A 99 0.48 17.85 6.90
C LEU A 99 -0.43 16.66 6.55
N LEU A 100 -0.07 15.90 5.52
CA LEU A 100 -0.84 14.77 5.02
C LEU A 100 -0.21 13.45 5.48
N THR A 101 -1.08 12.45 5.68
CA THR A 101 -0.70 11.05 5.86
C THR A 101 -1.64 10.21 5.04
N THR A 102 -1.29 8.96 4.75
CA THR A 102 -2.11 8.09 3.89
C THR A 102 -3.50 7.90 4.49
N SER A 103 -4.52 8.24 3.71
CA SER A 103 -5.90 8.20 4.18
C SER A 103 -6.38 6.77 4.50
N GLU A 104 -7.43 6.66 5.31
CA GLU A 104 -8.12 5.38 5.53
C GLU A 104 -8.69 4.80 4.22
N ARG A 105 -9.21 5.66 3.33
CA ARG A 105 -9.72 5.25 2.02
C ARG A 105 -8.63 4.56 1.20
N MET A 106 -7.41 5.12 1.23
CA MET A 106 -6.26 4.56 0.54
C MET A 106 -5.80 3.24 1.15
N ARG A 107 -5.69 3.16 2.49
CA ARG A 107 -5.31 1.90 3.16
C ARG A 107 -6.32 0.79 2.89
N ASN A 108 -7.61 1.10 2.85
CA ASN A 108 -8.66 0.15 2.46
C ASN A 108 -8.54 -0.27 0.99
N ALA A 109 -8.23 0.66 0.09
CA ALA A 109 -8.00 0.35 -1.32
C ALA A 109 -6.82 -0.63 -1.50
N LEU A 110 -5.72 -0.40 -0.78
CA LEU A 110 -4.56 -1.31 -0.75
C LEU A 110 -4.91 -2.69 -0.18
N ALA A 111 -5.70 -2.73 0.89
CA ALA A 111 -6.18 -3.98 1.48
C ALA A 111 -7.00 -4.82 0.49
N GLN A 112 -7.85 -4.17 -0.31
CA GLN A 112 -8.61 -4.82 -1.38
C GLN A 112 -7.72 -5.28 -2.53
N GLU A 113 -6.67 -4.53 -2.84
CA GLU A 113 -5.77 -4.83 -3.96
C GLU A 113 -4.86 -6.04 -3.65
N GLU A 114 -4.20 -6.01 -2.50
CA GLU A 114 -3.20 -7.01 -2.07
C GLU A 114 -3.83 -8.20 -1.35
N GLY A 115 -5.02 -8.01 -0.77
CA GLY A 115 -5.64 -8.93 0.16
C GLY A 115 -5.06 -8.83 1.58
N MET A 116 -5.86 -9.29 2.56
CA MET A 116 -5.50 -9.28 3.98
C MET A 116 -5.44 -10.71 4.54
N ARG A 117 -4.27 -11.13 5.02
CA ARG A 117 -4.07 -12.46 5.62
C ARG A 117 -3.77 -12.33 7.12
N LEU A 118 -4.74 -12.74 7.94
CA LEU A 118 -4.69 -12.60 9.40
C LEU A 118 -3.91 -13.71 10.11
N THR A 119 -3.22 -14.57 9.37
CA THR A 119 -2.37 -15.62 9.92
C THR A 119 -1.02 -15.54 9.24
N VAL A 120 0.05 -15.53 10.03
CA VAL A 120 1.41 -15.44 9.51
C VAL A 120 1.69 -16.65 8.63
N TYR A 121 2.05 -16.40 7.38
CA TYR A 121 2.32 -17.42 6.37
C TYR A 121 3.73 -17.22 5.81
N ARG A 122 4.23 -18.20 5.06
CA ARG A 122 5.46 -18.00 4.27
C ARG A 122 5.08 -17.53 2.87
N ASP A 123 5.63 -16.40 2.47
CA ASP A 123 5.47 -15.92 1.10
C ASP A 123 6.15 -16.85 0.08
N VAL A 124 6.05 -16.52 -1.21
CA VAL A 124 6.62 -17.30 -2.31
C VAL A 124 8.16 -17.45 -2.24
N ALA A 125 8.85 -16.61 -1.47
CA ALA A 125 10.29 -16.74 -1.24
C ALA A 125 10.63 -17.26 0.17
N GLY A 126 9.64 -17.77 0.90
CA GLY A 126 9.81 -18.45 2.18
C GLY A 126 9.80 -17.56 3.42
N TYR A 127 9.58 -16.24 3.29
CA TYR A 127 9.67 -15.32 4.43
C TYR A 127 8.34 -15.19 5.19
N PRO A 128 8.36 -15.09 6.53
CA PRO A 128 7.16 -14.86 7.33
C PRO A 128 6.50 -13.52 6.96
N THR A 129 5.25 -13.57 6.54
CA THR A 129 4.46 -12.43 6.06
C THR A 129 3.06 -12.48 6.69
N VAL A 130 2.47 -11.32 7.00
CA VAL A 130 1.14 -11.22 7.60
C VAL A 130 0.42 -9.94 7.16
N GLY A 131 -0.87 -9.83 7.47
CA GLY A 131 -1.66 -8.63 7.19
C GLY A 131 -1.75 -8.34 5.70
N ILE A 132 -1.41 -7.10 5.32
CA ILE A 132 -1.42 -6.61 3.95
C ILE A 132 0.04 -6.56 3.45
N GLY A 133 0.59 -7.73 3.12
CA GLY A 133 1.94 -7.86 2.58
C GLY A 133 3.07 -7.44 3.53
N HIS A 134 2.82 -7.35 4.83
CA HIS A 134 3.81 -6.95 5.84
C HIS A 134 4.80 -8.09 6.09
N LEU A 135 6.08 -7.80 5.93
CA LEU A 135 7.17 -8.73 6.23
C LEU A 135 7.42 -8.70 7.74
N VAL A 136 7.19 -9.83 8.41
CA VAL A 136 7.36 -9.94 9.86
C VAL A 136 8.84 -9.79 10.20
N ARG A 137 9.11 -8.92 11.16
CA ARG A 137 10.43 -8.59 11.71
C ARG A 137 10.54 -9.11 13.15
N PRO A 138 11.76 -9.23 13.70
CA PRO A 138 11.95 -9.68 15.08
C PRO A 138 11.16 -8.86 16.11
N GLU A 139 11.07 -7.54 15.92
CA GLU A 139 10.34 -6.61 16.79
C GLU A 139 8.82 -6.85 16.83
N ASP A 140 8.24 -7.49 15.82
CA ASP A 140 6.82 -7.82 15.82
C ASP A 140 6.48 -8.97 16.78
N GLY A 141 7.49 -9.78 17.14
CA GLY A 141 7.31 -10.93 18.04
C GLY A 141 6.43 -12.05 17.48
N LEU A 142 6.20 -12.08 16.16
CA LEU A 142 5.31 -13.02 15.48
C LEU A 142 6.07 -14.18 14.83
N ARG A 143 5.44 -15.36 14.81
CA ARG A 143 5.94 -16.58 14.16
C ARG A 143 4.93 -17.11 13.16
N VAL A 144 5.40 -17.92 12.22
CA VAL A 144 4.52 -18.58 11.23
C VAL A 144 3.43 -19.40 11.96
N GLY A 145 2.17 -19.13 11.64
CA GLY A 145 1.00 -19.73 12.29
C GLY A 145 0.30 -18.82 13.30
N ASP A 146 0.95 -17.77 13.78
CA ASP A 146 0.33 -16.81 14.71
C ASP A 146 -0.76 -16.00 14.00
N ARG A 147 -1.75 -15.53 14.77
CA ARG A 147 -2.88 -14.74 14.27
C ARG A 147 -2.79 -13.30 14.74
N ILE A 148 -3.22 -12.39 13.88
CA ILE A 148 -3.37 -10.96 14.20
C ILE A 148 -4.80 -10.50 13.95
N THR A 149 -5.19 -9.39 14.55
CA THR A 149 -6.48 -8.73 14.26
C THR A 149 -6.40 -7.90 12.98
N ARG A 150 -7.56 -7.46 12.48
CA ARG A 150 -7.61 -6.55 11.32
C ARG A 150 -6.96 -5.21 11.64
N GLU A 151 -7.16 -4.72 12.87
CA GLU A 151 -6.60 -3.47 13.36
C GLU A 151 -5.07 -3.54 13.40
N GLN A 152 -4.51 -4.66 13.86
CA GLN A 152 -3.07 -4.91 13.80
C GLN A 152 -2.56 -4.95 12.34
N ALA A 153 -3.30 -5.60 11.43
CA ALA A 153 -2.93 -5.62 10.01
C ALA A 153 -2.91 -4.21 9.38
N MET A 154 -3.89 -3.37 9.73
CA MET A 154 -3.95 -1.98 9.28
C MET A 154 -2.87 -1.11 9.91
N ALA A 155 -2.51 -1.36 11.18
CA ALA A 155 -1.40 -0.69 11.85
C ALA A 155 -0.06 -1.03 11.20
N PHE A 156 0.18 -2.30 10.86
CA PHE A 156 1.37 -2.71 10.09
C PHE A 156 1.40 -2.04 8.72
N LEU A 157 0.28 -1.99 8.00
CA LEU A 157 0.22 -1.30 6.72
C LEU A 157 0.56 0.19 6.87
N LYS A 158 0.02 0.86 7.89
CA LYS A 158 0.33 2.27 8.19
C LYS A 158 1.82 2.47 8.41
N ALA A 159 2.45 1.63 9.24
CA ALA A 159 3.90 1.69 9.49
C ALA A 159 4.72 1.43 8.21
N ASP A 160 4.31 0.48 7.38
CA ASP A 160 4.97 0.15 6.13
C ASP A 160 4.85 1.27 5.06
N LEU A 161 3.86 2.15 5.18
CA LEU A 161 3.65 3.28 4.27
C LEU A 161 4.49 4.50 4.64
N GLU A 162 4.97 4.63 5.89
CA GLU A 162 5.68 5.82 6.36
C GLU A 162 6.91 6.18 5.51
N THR A 163 7.62 5.19 4.97
CA THR A 163 8.79 5.47 4.13
C THR A 163 8.36 6.02 2.77
N ALA A 164 7.27 5.50 2.20
CA ALA A 164 6.70 6.02 0.95
C ALA A 164 6.15 7.44 1.15
N GLU A 165 5.46 7.72 2.26
CA GLU A 165 4.99 9.06 2.63
C GLU A 165 6.15 10.06 2.71
N LYS A 166 7.23 9.69 3.42
CA LYS A 166 8.45 10.53 3.52
C LYS A 166 9.07 10.81 2.16
N SER A 167 9.13 9.81 1.28
CA SER A 167 9.64 10.02 -0.09
C SER A 167 8.76 10.95 -0.91
N VAL A 168 7.44 10.83 -0.80
CA VAL A 168 6.52 11.76 -1.47
C VAL A 168 6.75 13.18 -0.95
N VAL A 169 6.76 13.37 0.38
CA VAL A 169 7.02 14.68 1.00
C VAL A 169 8.33 15.29 0.53
N ALA A 170 9.39 14.48 0.42
CA ALA A 170 10.70 14.95 -0.02
C ALA A 170 10.70 15.42 -1.48
N VAL A 171 9.99 14.71 -2.37
CA VAL A 171 9.95 15.00 -3.80
C VAL A 171 9.00 16.16 -4.13
N VAL A 172 7.84 16.24 -3.47
CA VAL A 172 6.84 17.28 -3.75
C VAL A 172 7.18 18.63 -3.11
N GLY A 173 7.99 18.63 -2.05
CA GLY A 173 8.42 19.85 -1.36
C GLY A 173 7.25 20.68 -0.84
N ASP A 174 7.12 21.91 -1.37
CA ASP A 174 6.08 22.86 -0.95
C ASP A 174 4.85 22.88 -1.85
N LEU A 175 4.83 22.04 -2.90
CA LEU A 175 3.63 21.83 -3.71
C LEU A 175 2.48 21.37 -2.80
N LYS A 176 1.35 22.07 -2.90
CA LYS A 176 0.15 21.72 -2.14
C LYS A 176 -0.59 20.62 -2.90
N LEU A 177 -1.10 19.62 -2.19
CA LEU A 177 -1.84 18.50 -2.74
C LEU A 177 -3.17 18.31 -2.01
N TYR A 178 -4.19 17.83 -2.72
CA TYR A 178 -5.34 17.21 -2.08
C TYR A 178 -4.94 15.87 -1.47
N GLN A 179 -5.72 15.38 -0.51
CA GLN A 179 -5.50 14.09 0.13
C GLN A 179 -5.39 12.94 -0.88
N HIS A 180 -6.26 12.95 -1.91
CA HIS A 180 -6.28 11.90 -2.94
C HIS A 180 -5.09 11.97 -3.89
N GLU A 181 -4.58 13.17 -4.19
CA GLU A 181 -3.36 13.36 -4.99
C GLU A 181 -2.14 12.81 -4.23
N PHE A 182 -2.04 13.12 -2.93
CA PHE A 182 -1.00 12.57 -2.06
C PHE A 182 -1.08 11.05 -1.96
N ASP A 183 -2.27 10.49 -1.71
CA ASP A 183 -2.49 9.04 -1.61
C ASP A 183 -2.04 8.30 -2.88
N ALA A 184 -2.31 8.85 -4.06
CA ALA A 184 -1.91 8.25 -5.33
C ALA A 184 -0.40 8.27 -5.55
N LEU A 185 0.30 9.35 -5.14
CA LEU A 185 1.77 9.40 -5.16
C LEU A 185 2.37 8.40 -4.17
N VAL A 186 1.77 8.25 -2.98
CA VAL A 186 2.18 7.24 -2.00
C VAL A 186 1.99 5.83 -2.58
N ASP A 187 0.91 5.54 -3.31
CA ASP A 187 0.75 4.25 -3.99
C ASP A 187 1.90 3.95 -4.95
N LEU A 188 2.32 4.95 -5.73
CA LEU A 188 3.40 4.79 -6.71
C LEU A 188 4.69 4.42 -5.99
N ALA A 189 5.07 5.19 -4.97
CA ALA A 189 6.25 4.95 -4.15
C ALA A 189 6.19 3.60 -3.43
N TYR A 190 5.03 3.23 -2.88
CA TYR A 190 4.86 1.97 -2.16
C TYR A 190 4.90 0.75 -3.11
N ASN A 191 4.24 0.84 -4.27
CA ASN A 191 4.11 -0.29 -5.20
C ASN A 191 5.37 -0.53 -6.04
N VAL A 192 5.98 0.54 -6.54
CA VAL A 192 7.12 0.44 -7.46
C VAL A 192 8.44 0.59 -6.70
N GLY A 193 8.44 1.42 -5.67
CA GLY A 193 9.58 1.73 -4.82
C GLY A 193 9.86 3.22 -4.79
N GLU A 194 10.39 3.69 -3.66
CA GLU A 194 10.65 5.12 -3.40
C GLU A 194 11.53 5.78 -4.48
N GLY A 195 12.55 5.06 -4.97
CA GLY A 195 13.44 5.54 -6.01
C GLY A 195 12.75 5.87 -7.34
N THR A 196 11.56 5.33 -7.61
CA THR A 196 10.78 5.68 -8.80
C THR A 196 10.39 7.16 -8.83
N LEU A 197 10.31 7.83 -7.67
CA LEU A 197 10.01 9.25 -7.62
C LEU A 197 11.22 10.14 -7.92
N SER A 198 12.44 9.59 -8.05
CA SER A 198 13.64 10.41 -8.24
C SER A 198 13.66 11.10 -9.61
N PRO A 199 14.34 12.24 -9.74
CA PRO A 199 14.52 12.92 -11.03
C PRO A 199 15.16 12.04 -12.11
N GLU A 200 16.03 11.11 -11.71
CA GLU A 200 16.71 10.18 -12.63
C GLU A 200 15.76 9.13 -13.20
N GLU A 201 14.86 8.58 -12.36
CA GLU A 201 13.93 7.53 -12.77
C GLU A 201 12.64 8.10 -13.39
N SER A 202 12.19 9.28 -12.95
CA SER A 202 10.97 9.95 -13.43
C SER A 202 11.18 11.46 -13.66
N PRO A 203 11.98 11.86 -14.67
CA PRO A 203 12.27 13.27 -14.95
C PRO A 203 11.02 14.07 -15.34
N ASP A 204 10.07 13.45 -16.05
CA ASP A 204 8.81 14.09 -16.44
C ASP A 204 7.91 14.37 -15.24
N LEU A 205 7.81 13.42 -14.29
CA LEU A 205 7.07 13.60 -13.05
C LEU A 205 7.65 14.75 -12.22
N ASN A 206 8.98 14.78 -12.07
CA ASN A 206 9.66 15.81 -11.32
C ASN A 206 9.52 17.20 -11.97
N ARG A 207 9.56 17.27 -13.30
CA ARG A 207 9.28 18.51 -14.05
C ARG A 207 7.84 18.98 -13.83
N ALA A 208 6.86 18.06 -13.88
CA ALA A 208 5.46 18.39 -13.64
C ALA A 208 5.23 18.90 -12.20
N ILE A 209 5.85 18.25 -11.20
CA ILE A 209 5.84 18.69 -9.80
C ILE A 209 6.43 20.10 -9.66
N ALA A 210 7.61 20.35 -10.23
CA ALA A 210 8.27 21.65 -10.15
C ALA A 210 7.44 22.78 -10.77
N ASN A 211 6.66 22.47 -11.82
CA ASN A 211 5.79 23.42 -12.51
C ASN A 211 4.37 23.50 -11.93
N ALA A 212 4.07 22.76 -10.86
CA ALA A 212 2.70 22.58 -10.34
C ALA A 212 1.69 22.15 -11.42
N ASP A 213 2.13 21.35 -12.39
CA ASP A 213 1.33 20.79 -13.48
C ASP A 213 0.67 19.49 -13.03
N TYR A 214 -0.53 19.60 -12.43
CA TYR A 214 -1.26 18.46 -11.88
C TYR A 214 -1.69 17.45 -12.95
N ASP A 215 -2.02 17.91 -14.16
CA ASP A 215 -2.37 17.03 -15.28
C ASP A 215 -1.12 16.25 -15.76
N GLY A 216 0.02 16.93 -15.81
CA GLY A 216 1.33 16.32 -16.06
C GLY A 216 1.69 15.28 -15.00
N ILE A 217 1.46 15.57 -13.71
CA ILE A 217 1.66 14.59 -12.62
C ILE A 217 0.78 13.36 -12.87
N ALA A 218 -0.52 13.55 -13.12
CA ALA A 218 -1.46 12.46 -13.35
C ALA A 218 -1.08 11.58 -14.56
N ALA A 219 -0.55 12.19 -15.63
CA ALA A 219 -0.08 11.48 -16.81
C ALA A 219 1.11 10.54 -16.49
N GLU A 220 1.99 10.95 -15.58
CA GLU A 220 3.16 10.18 -15.14
C GLU A 220 2.83 9.10 -14.09
N LEU A 221 1.62 9.12 -13.50
CA LEU A 221 1.15 8.03 -12.63
C LEU A 221 0.76 6.75 -13.40
N LYS A 222 0.68 6.84 -14.74
CA LYS A 222 0.43 5.69 -15.62
C LYS A 222 1.66 4.78 -15.67
N TYR A 223 1.47 3.46 -15.76
CA TYR A 223 2.63 2.56 -15.91
C TYR A 223 3.40 2.84 -17.21
N ARG A 224 4.61 3.37 -17.08
CA ARG A 224 5.66 3.32 -18.10
C ARG A 224 6.59 2.16 -17.77
N PHE A 225 6.65 1.15 -18.65
CA PHE A 225 7.68 0.11 -18.56
C PHE A 225 8.89 0.55 -19.40
N ALA A 226 10.04 0.74 -18.76
CA ALA A 226 11.31 0.49 -19.43
C ALA A 226 11.62 -1.02 -19.25
N GLY A 227 11.66 -1.79 -20.35
CA GLY A 227 12.13 -3.18 -20.32
C GLY A 227 11.08 -4.30 -20.35
N GLY A 228 9.94 -4.09 -21.02
CA GLY A 228 9.16 -5.16 -21.67
C GLY A 228 8.75 -6.37 -20.80
N GLU A 229 7.68 -6.22 -20.03
CA GLU A 229 6.58 -7.21 -19.94
C GLU A 229 5.53 -6.69 -18.93
N VAL A 230 4.32 -6.45 -19.42
CA VAL A 230 3.20 -5.89 -18.64
C VAL A 230 2.39 -7.03 -18.02
N ALA A 231 2.56 -7.30 -16.72
CA ALA A 231 1.59 -8.13 -16.01
C ALA A 231 0.24 -7.40 -15.86
N GLY A 232 -0.88 -8.10 -16.07
CA GLY A 232 -2.23 -7.51 -16.10
C GLY A 232 -2.65 -6.80 -14.80
N GLY A 233 -2.23 -7.30 -13.64
CA GLY A 233 -2.51 -6.63 -12.34
C GLY A 233 -1.90 -5.23 -12.22
N LEU A 234 -0.90 -4.92 -13.03
CA LEU A 234 -0.19 -3.66 -13.00
C LEU A 234 -1.03 -2.61 -13.73
N VAL A 235 -1.58 -2.96 -14.90
CA VAL A 235 -2.50 -2.07 -15.64
C VAL A 235 -3.68 -1.63 -14.76
N HIS A 236 -4.33 -2.55 -14.05
CA HIS A 236 -5.44 -2.21 -13.16
C HIS A 236 -5.01 -1.29 -12.01
N ARG A 237 -3.88 -1.58 -11.36
CA ARG A 237 -3.39 -0.71 -10.28
C ARG A 237 -3.07 0.70 -10.76
N SER A 238 -2.47 0.85 -11.94
CA SER A 238 -2.19 2.17 -12.49
C SER A 238 -3.46 2.92 -12.87
N LYS A 239 -4.45 2.25 -13.47
CA LYS A 239 -5.75 2.86 -13.75
C LYS A 239 -6.39 3.38 -12.47
N ARG A 240 -6.42 2.55 -11.42
CA ARG A 240 -6.96 2.95 -10.11
C ARG A 240 -6.17 4.11 -9.50
N ARG A 241 -4.84 4.12 -9.60
CA ARG A 241 -4.01 5.23 -9.10
C ARG A 241 -4.32 6.54 -9.81
N THR A 242 -4.38 6.54 -11.15
CA THR A 242 -4.73 7.73 -11.93
C THR A 242 -6.15 8.19 -11.62
N GLN A 243 -7.10 7.26 -11.45
CA GLN A 243 -8.47 7.55 -11.04
C GLN A 243 -8.54 8.18 -9.63
N ILE A 244 -7.78 7.66 -8.66
CA ILE A 244 -7.67 8.28 -7.33
C ILE A 244 -7.12 9.69 -7.44
N PHE A 245 -6.06 9.89 -8.22
CA PHE A 245 -5.43 11.21 -8.37
C PHE A 245 -6.38 12.23 -9.00
N LEU A 246 -7.07 11.89 -10.09
CA LEU A 246 -7.89 12.83 -10.84
C LEU A 246 -9.30 13.01 -10.28
N GLU A 247 -9.90 11.94 -9.72
CA GLU A 247 -11.34 11.90 -9.42
C GLU A 247 -11.63 11.66 -7.93
N ALA A 248 -10.60 11.49 -7.10
CA ALA A 248 -10.74 11.05 -5.71
C ALA A 248 -11.57 9.76 -5.56
N ASN A 249 -11.58 8.91 -6.59
CA ASN A 249 -12.39 7.70 -6.65
C ASN A 249 -11.52 6.47 -6.38
N TYR A 250 -11.77 5.81 -5.25
CA TYR A 250 -11.00 4.66 -4.75
C TYR A 250 -11.65 3.33 -5.11
N ALA A 251 -12.69 3.30 -5.94
CA ALA A 251 -13.33 2.06 -6.35
C ALA A 251 -12.32 1.09 -7.00
N ASP A 252 -12.53 -0.21 -6.80
CA ASP A 252 -11.77 -1.24 -7.52
C ASP A 252 -12.14 -1.18 -9.00
N VAL A 253 -11.14 -1.23 -9.87
CA VAL A 253 -11.29 -1.15 -11.34
C VAL A 253 -11.29 -2.52 -12.02
N ARG A 254 -11.14 -3.60 -11.25
CA ARG A 254 -11.18 -4.97 -11.75
C ARG A 254 -12.65 -5.38 -12.02
N PRO A 255 -12.95 -6.02 -13.15
CA PRO A 255 -14.28 -6.59 -13.36
C PRO A 255 -14.56 -7.66 -12.30
N GLY A 256 -15.76 -7.59 -11.71
CA GLY A 256 -16.23 -8.51 -10.67
C GLY A 256 -16.52 -9.92 -11.15
#